data_AF-A0A061GTM9-F1
#
_entry.id   AF-A0A061GTM9-F1
#
_cell.length_a   1.000
_cell.length_b   1.000
_cell.length_c   1.000
_cell.angle_alpha   90.00
_cell.angle_beta   90.00
_cell.angle_gamma   90.00
#
_symmetry.space_group_name_H-M   'P 1'
#
loop_
_entity.id
_entity.type
_entity.pdbx_description
1 polymer ?
#
loop_
_entity_poly.entity_id
_entity_poly.type
_entity_poly.pdbx_seq_one_letter_code
_entity_poly.pdbx_strand_id
1 'polypeptide(L)'
;MAKSFNEVQKQKRAQRADRKRAIHGDAATKKLKNKSQPLSISGKRQRKLLKKWRREQKKVIEKGLVTMEDVEMVAAEGASQDAGTSQVANKVPTKFHMKKNLKLKRIKRK
;
A
#
# COMPACT_ATOMS: atom_id res chain seq x y z
N MET A 1 -16.46 46.62 -7.21
CA MET A 1 -16.34 46.36 -5.76
C MET A 1 -15.26 45.31 -5.52
N ALA A 2 -14.30 45.57 -4.63
CA ALA A 2 -13.30 44.58 -4.27
C ALA A 2 -14.01 43.38 -3.59
N LYS A 3 -13.84 42.18 -4.13
CA LYS A 3 -14.35 40.95 -3.51
C LYS A 3 -13.71 40.77 -2.14
N SER A 4 -14.48 40.29 -1.18
CA SER A 4 -13.95 39.99 0.15
C SER A 4 -12.80 38.98 0.04
N PHE A 5 -11.81 39.09 0.92
CA PHE A 5 -10.65 38.18 0.90
C PHE A 5 -11.08 36.72 0.91
N ASN A 6 -12.14 36.39 1.66
CA ASN A 6 -12.68 35.05 1.77
C ASN A 6 -13.25 34.52 0.44
N GLU A 7 -13.96 35.35 -0.31
CA GLU A 7 -14.45 34.99 -1.65
C GLU A 7 -13.29 34.70 -2.60
N VAL A 8 -12.27 35.56 -2.60
CA VAL A 8 -11.06 35.38 -3.43
C VAL A 8 -10.35 34.08 -3.06
N GLN A 9 -10.20 33.77 -1.76
CA GLN A 9 -9.60 32.52 -1.31
C GLN A 9 -10.44 31.29 -1.67
N LYS A 10 -11.78 31.39 -1.62
CA LYS A 10 -12.69 30.32 -2.06
C LYS A 10 -12.53 30.05 -3.55
N GLN A 11 -12.46 31.10 -4.37
CA GLN A 11 -12.23 30.99 -5.82
C GLN A 11 -10.87 30.36 -6.14
N LYS A 12 -9.79 30.80 -5.47
CA LYS A 12 -8.46 30.20 -5.62
C LYS A 12 -8.43 28.72 -5.24
N ARG A 13 -9.12 28.31 -4.17
CA ARG A 13 -9.24 26.90 -3.77
C ARG A 13 -9.95 26.06 -4.82
N ALA A 14 -11.05 26.57 -5.39
CA ALA A 14 -11.77 25.89 -6.47
C ALA A 14 -10.88 25.70 -7.72
N GLN A 15 -10.23 26.78 -8.19
CA GLN A 15 -9.32 26.71 -9.34
C GLN A 15 -8.17 25.72 -9.15
N ARG A 16 -7.58 25.66 -7.95
CA ARG A 16 -6.54 24.67 -7.64
C ARG A 16 -7.09 23.24 -7.68
N ALA A 17 -8.30 23.00 -7.21
CA ALA A 17 -8.94 21.69 -7.28
C ALA A 17 -9.23 21.27 -8.72
N ASP A 18 -9.70 22.20 -9.56
CA ASP A 18 -9.97 21.96 -10.98
C ASP A 18 -8.68 21.65 -11.74
N ARG A 19 -7.62 22.42 -11.51
CA ARG A 19 -6.31 22.14 -12.10
C ARG A 19 -5.77 20.77 -11.70
N LYS A 20 -5.93 20.37 -10.43
CA LYS A 20 -5.55 19.02 -9.98
C LYS A 20 -6.36 17.94 -10.69
N ARG A 21 -7.67 18.13 -10.86
CA ARG A 21 -8.55 17.21 -11.61
C ARG A 21 -8.17 17.11 -13.08
N ALA A 22 -7.77 18.21 -13.72
CA ALA A 22 -7.32 18.21 -15.11
C ALA A 22 -6.00 17.45 -15.31
N ILE A 23 -5.04 17.61 -14.39
CA ILE A 23 -3.70 17.01 -14.51
C ILE A 23 -3.66 15.56 -14.02
N HIS A 24 -4.36 15.25 -12.92
CA HIS A 24 -4.25 13.96 -12.23
C HIS A 24 -5.57 13.17 -12.15
N GLY A 25 -6.66 13.74 -12.65
CA GLY A 25 -7.95 13.06 -12.66
C GLY A 25 -7.98 11.92 -13.67
N ASP A 26 -8.93 11.01 -13.48
CA ASP A 26 -9.21 9.98 -14.47
C ASP A 26 -9.69 10.60 -15.79
N ALA A 27 -9.28 10.05 -16.94
CA ALA A 27 -9.62 10.60 -18.25
C ALA A 27 -11.14 10.60 -18.51
N ALA A 28 -11.83 9.54 -18.07
CA ALA A 28 -13.27 9.41 -18.27
C ALA A 28 -14.10 10.23 -17.27
N THR A 29 -13.74 10.18 -15.97
CA THR A 29 -14.58 10.79 -14.91
C THR A 29 -14.09 12.17 -14.46
N LYS A 30 -12.86 12.57 -14.83
CA LYS A 30 -12.16 13.79 -14.39
C LYS A 30 -12.08 13.93 -12.86
N LYS A 31 -12.34 12.84 -12.11
CA LYS A 31 -12.23 12.79 -10.65
C LYS A 31 -10.85 12.30 -10.25
N LEU A 32 -10.34 12.83 -9.14
CA LEU A 32 -9.12 12.30 -8.52
C LEU A 32 -9.42 10.94 -7.89
N LYS A 33 -8.60 9.92 -8.18
CA LYS A 33 -8.73 8.60 -7.54
C LYS A 33 -8.25 8.70 -6.09
N ASN A 34 -9.08 8.24 -5.16
CA ASN A 34 -8.65 8.05 -3.78
C ASN A 34 -7.77 6.80 -3.71
N LYS A 35 -6.50 6.96 -3.33
CA LYS A 35 -5.63 5.81 -3.05
C LYS A 35 -6.12 5.15 -1.76
N SER A 36 -6.53 3.89 -1.83
CA SER A 36 -6.83 3.11 -0.64
C SER A 36 -5.56 3.05 0.22
N GLN A 37 -5.66 3.43 1.49
CA GLN A 37 -4.53 3.26 2.39
C GLN A 37 -4.22 1.77 2.55
N PRO A 38 -2.93 1.37 2.50
CA PRO A 38 -2.57 0.00 2.80
C PRO A 38 -2.91 -0.27 4.28
N LEU A 39 -3.98 -1.02 4.52
CA LEU A 39 -4.37 -1.40 5.86
C LEU A 39 -3.38 -2.44 6.38
N SER A 40 -2.75 -2.15 7.51
CA SER A 40 -1.88 -3.13 8.16
C SER A 40 -2.72 -4.31 8.66
N ILE A 41 -2.38 -5.51 8.21
CA ILE A 41 -3.04 -6.73 8.65
C ILE A 41 -2.40 -7.15 9.99
N SER A 42 -3.21 -7.31 11.04
CA SER A 42 -2.70 -7.80 12.32
C SER A 42 -2.12 -9.22 12.18
N GLY A 43 -1.10 -9.55 12.98
CA GLY A 43 -0.48 -10.88 12.95
C GLY A 43 -1.46 -12.03 13.17
N LYS A 44 -2.50 -11.80 14.00
CA LYS A 44 -3.62 -12.76 14.19
C LYS A 44 -4.38 -12.99 12.88
N ARG A 45 -4.69 -11.93 12.13
CA ARG A 45 -5.39 -12.02 10.85
C ARG A 45 -4.52 -12.67 9.78
N GLN A 46 -3.22 -12.36 9.73
CA GLN A 46 -2.27 -13.05 8.85
C GLN A 46 -2.26 -14.56 9.13
N ARG A 47 -2.12 -14.97 10.40
CA ARG A 47 -2.16 -16.38 10.80
C ARG A 47 -3.48 -17.05 10.42
N LYS A 48 -4.62 -16.35 10.56
CA LYS A 48 -5.94 -16.87 10.16
C LYS A 48 -6.03 -17.06 8.65
N LEU A 49 -5.53 -16.12 7.86
CA LEU A 49 -5.50 -16.22 6.40
C LEU A 49 -4.63 -17.38 5.94
N LEU A 50 -3.42 -17.54 6.49
CA LEU A 50 -2.54 -18.68 6.19
C LEU A 50 -3.19 -20.03 6.54
N LYS A 51 -3.88 -20.12 7.68
CA LYS A 51 -4.62 -21.34 8.05
C LYS A 51 -5.79 -21.60 7.09
N LYS A 52 -6.52 -20.57 6.66
CA LYS A 52 -7.60 -20.70 5.68
C LYS A 52 -7.05 -21.20 4.33
N TRP A 53 -5.97 -20.60 3.87
CA TRP A 53 -5.26 -20.98 2.65
C TRP A 53 -4.84 -22.45 2.66
N ARG A 54 -4.18 -22.91 3.74
CA ARG A 54 -3.77 -24.33 3.84
C ARG A 54 -4.95 -25.29 3.83
N ARG A 55 -6.07 -24.91 4.45
CA ARG A 55 -7.30 -25.71 4.43
C ARG A 55 -7.91 -25.76 3.04
N GLU A 56 -7.88 -24.65 2.31
CA GLU A 56 -8.36 -24.57 0.92
C GLU A 56 -7.48 -25.45 0.01
N GLN A 57 -6.15 -25.35 0.10
CA GLN A 57 -5.24 -26.23 -0.63
C GLN A 57 -5.50 -27.72 -0.32
N LYS A 58 -5.66 -28.09 0.95
CA LYS A 58 -5.99 -29.48 1.32
C LYS A 58 -7.30 -29.95 0.69
N LYS A 59 -8.33 -29.09 0.67
CA LYS A 59 -9.62 -29.41 0.03
C LYS A 59 -9.51 -29.55 -1.48
N VAL A 60 -8.63 -28.80 -2.13
CA VAL A 60 -8.39 -28.90 -3.58
C VAL A 60 -7.74 -30.24 -3.91
N ILE A 61 -6.76 -30.67 -3.11
CA ILE A 61 -6.11 -31.98 -3.24
C ILE A 61 -7.11 -33.12 -2.98
N GLU A 62 -7.91 -33.02 -1.91
CA GLU A 62 -8.94 -34.03 -1.57
C GLU A 62 -10.01 -34.17 -2.66
N LYS A 63 -10.33 -33.08 -3.36
CA LYS A 63 -11.25 -33.10 -4.51
C LYS A 63 -10.59 -33.65 -5.79
N GLY A 64 -9.32 -34.03 -5.75
CA GLY A 64 -8.57 -34.53 -6.91
C GLY A 64 -8.31 -33.47 -7.99
N LEU A 65 -8.45 -32.18 -7.65
CA LEU A 65 -8.30 -31.09 -8.61
C LEU A 65 -6.84 -30.70 -8.85
N VAL A 66 -5.92 -31.19 -8.01
CA VAL A 66 -4.46 -31.07 -8.15
C VAL A 66 -3.89 -32.45 -7.90
N THR A 67 -3.17 -32.99 -8.89
CA THR A 67 -2.47 -34.28 -8.79
C THR A 67 -1.00 -34.06 -8.41
N MET A 68 -0.31 -35.14 -8.01
CA MET A 68 1.14 -35.06 -7.74
C MET A 68 1.93 -34.62 -8.98
N GLU A 69 1.47 -34.97 -10.18
CA GLU A 69 2.08 -34.58 -11.46
C GLU A 69 2.03 -33.06 -11.69
N ASP A 70 0.90 -32.41 -11.35
CA ASP A 70 0.78 -30.95 -11.43
C ASP A 70 1.81 -30.24 -10.53
N VAL A 71 2.08 -30.83 -9.35
CA VAL A 71 3.06 -30.29 -8.39
C VAL A 71 4.48 -30.45 -8.93
N GLU A 72 4.79 -31.60 -9.55
CA GLU A 72 6.09 -31.87 -10.15
C GLU A 72 6.38 -30.96 -11.34
N MET A 73 5.39 -30.73 -12.21
CA MET A 73 5.50 -29.81 -13.35
C MET A 73 5.78 -28.37 -12.88
N VAL A 74 5.06 -27.88 -11.87
CA VAL A 74 5.29 -26.55 -11.29
C VAL A 74 6.65 -26.45 -10.61
N ALA A 75 7.11 -27.50 -9.93
CA ALA A 75 8.43 -27.50 -9.28
C ALA A 75 9.57 -27.48 -10.31
N ALA A 76 9.43 -28.21 -11.42
CA ALA A 76 10.38 -28.20 -12.52
C ALA A 76 10.43 -26.84 -13.22
N GLU A 77 9.28 -26.20 -13.45
CA GLU A 77 9.20 -24.85 -14.01
C GLU A 77 9.77 -23.79 -13.05
N GLY A 78 9.48 -23.88 -11.75
CA GLY A 78 9.96 -22.94 -10.72
C GLY A 78 11.48 -22.96 -10.53
N ALA A 79 12.11 -24.13 -10.62
CA ALA A 79 13.57 -24.26 -10.55
C ALA A 79 14.30 -23.58 -11.72
N SER A 80 13.62 -23.36 -12.85
CA SER A 80 14.19 -22.63 -13.99
C SER A 80 14.14 -21.10 -13.85
N GLN A 81 13.33 -20.56 -12.91
CA GLN A 81 13.13 -19.12 -12.75
C GLN A 81 13.80 -18.52 -11.49
N ASP A 82 14.22 -19.34 -10.52
CA ASP A 82 14.69 -18.88 -9.20
C ASP A 82 16.21 -18.57 -9.11
N ALA A 83 16.90 -18.44 -10.25
CA ALA A 83 18.29 -17.95 -10.31
C ALA A 83 18.40 -16.40 -10.36
N GLY A 84 17.28 -15.67 -10.27
CA GLY A 84 17.22 -14.26 -10.67
C GLY A 84 16.82 -13.23 -9.61
N THR A 85 16.58 -13.58 -8.34
CA THR A 85 16.09 -12.58 -7.36
C THR A 85 16.79 -12.62 -6.00
N SER A 86 18.12 -12.75 -6.01
CA SER A 86 18.96 -12.28 -4.90
C SER A 86 19.64 -10.97 -5.27
N GLN A 87 18.87 -9.94 -5.63
CA GLN A 87 19.43 -8.59 -5.61
C GLN A 87 19.56 -8.17 -4.15
N VAL A 88 20.80 -8.30 -3.67
CA VAL A 88 21.33 -7.69 -2.46
C VAL A 88 20.80 -6.26 -2.36
N ALA A 89 19.80 -6.07 -1.50
CA ALA A 89 19.26 -4.75 -1.22
C ALA A 89 20.35 -3.96 -0.47
N ASN A 90 21.15 -3.21 -1.22
CA ASN A 90 22.04 -2.17 -0.71
C ASN A 90 21.18 -1.09 -0.03
N LYS A 91 20.78 -1.34 1.21
CA LYS A 91 20.02 -0.41 2.04
C LYS A 91 20.95 0.70 2.49
N VAL A 92 21.03 1.77 1.71
CA VAL A 92 21.66 3.01 2.17
C VAL A 92 20.87 3.52 3.38
N PRO A 93 21.49 3.73 4.55
CA PRO A 93 20.77 4.23 5.73
C PRO A 93 20.29 5.66 5.47
N THR A 94 18.97 5.85 5.44
CA THR A 94 18.34 7.15 5.24
C THR A 94 18.62 8.04 6.46
N LYS A 95 19.46 9.06 6.31
CA LYS A 95 19.72 10.06 7.36
C LYS A 95 18.44 10.85 7.67
N PHE A 96 17.78 10.50 8.77
CA PHE A 96 16.63 11.25 9.29
C PHE A 96 17.10 12.51 10.02
N HIS A 97 16.72 13.68 9.53
CA HIS A 97 17.07 14.96 10.14
C HIS A 97 16.13 15.21 11.33
N MET A 98 16.58 14.89 12.55
CA MET A 98 15.85 15.25 13.76
C MET A 98 15.96 16.76 14.00
N LYS A 99 14.81 17.45 14.09
CA LYS A 99 14.77 18.84 14.56
C LYS A 99 15.13 18.85 16.04
N LYS A 100 16.26 19.47 16.40
CA LYS A 100 16.82 19.47 17.77
C LYS A 100 15.98 20.18 18.84
N ASN A 101 14.82 20.71 18.49
CA ASN A 101 14.07 21.66 19.34
C ASN A 101 12.66 21.15 19.65
N LEU A 102 12.53 19.93 20.18
CA LEU A 102 11.25 19.47 20.71
C LEU A 102 11.10 20.01 22.14
N LYS A 103 10.37 21.11 22.30
CA LYS A 103 9.99 21.64 23.63
C LYS A 103 8.94 20.71 24.25
N LEU A 104 9.38 19.62 24.86
CA LEU A 104 8.52 18.74 25.64
C LEU A 104 8.08 19.48 26.90
N LYS A 105 6.78 19.79 27.00
CA LYS A 105 6.20 20.29 28.25
C LYS A 105 6.21 19.14 29.26
N ARG A 106 7.05 19.25 30.29
CA ARG A 106 7.13 18.27 31.38
C ARG A 106 5.82 18.29 32.16
N ILE A 107 5.08 17.20 32.16
CA ILE A 107 3.89 17.04 33.02
C ILE A 107 4.42 17.00 34.46
N LYS A 108 4.00 17.95 35.30
CA LYS A 108 4.29 17.92 36.73
C LYS A 108 3.54 16.74 37.33
N ARG A 109 4.26 15.75 37.85
CA ARG A 109 3.67 14.71 38.69
C ARG A 109 3.31 15.35 40.04
N LYS A 110 2.11 15.05 40.54
CA LYS A 110 1.64 15.42 41.88
C LYS A 110 2.49 14.72 42.93
#